data_AF-A0A2E4G1X1-F1
#
_entry.id   AF-A0A2E4G1X1-F1
#
_cell.length_a   1.000
_cell.length_b   1.000
_cell.length_c   1.000
_cell.angle_alpha   90.00
_cell.angle_beta   90.00
_cell.angle_gamma   90.00
#
_symmetry.space_group_name_H-M   'P 1'
#
loop_
_entity.id
_entity.type
_entity.pdbx_description
1 polymer ?
#
loop_
_entity_poly.entity_id
_entity_poly.type
_entity_poly.pdbx_seq_one_letter_code
_entity_poly.pdbx_strand_id
1 'polypeptide(L)'
;MRKTIWVIFWVLLAVTTVEVSLGLVWKEMGLAWNFVKITFLVLTLVKAYYIVAYYMHLKHEYKNFIYMVALPYIVLIVYLIVMLLVEGVYINEVDVLK
;
A
#
# COMPACT_ATOMS: atom_id res chain seq x y z
N MET A 1 21.81 -9.01 -12.89
CA MET A 1 21.20 -8.81 -11.56
C MET A 1 21.37 -7.39 -11.01
N ARG A 2 22.59 -6.87 -10.77
CA ARG A 2 22.77 -5.55 -10.10
C ARG A 2 22.06 -4.37 -10.77
N LYS A 3 22.03 -4.29 -12.11
CA LYS A 3 21.38 -3.17 -12.83
C LYS A 3 19.85 -3.15 -12.66
N THR A 4 19.21 -4.32 -12.61
CA THR A 4 17.75 -4.44 -12.50
C THR A 4 17.24 -3.91 -11.17
N ILE A 5 17.92 -4.22 -10.07
CA ILE A 5 17.56 -3.75 -8.72
C ILE A 5 17.63 -2.23 -8.66
N TRP A 6 18.70 -1.63 -9.20
CA TRP A 6 18.88 -0.19 -9.22
C TRP A 6 17.82 0.54 -10.06
N VAL A 7 17.41 -0.03 -11.19
CA VAL A 7 16.34 0.56 -12.02
C VAL A 7 15.03 0.59 -11.25
N ILE A 8 14.66 -0.53 -10.61
CA ILE A 8 13.39 -0.65 -9.90
C ILE A 8 13.40 0.22 -8.63
N PHE A 9 14.56 0.36 -7.99
CA PHE A 9 14.76 1.31 -6.91
C PHE A 9 14.40 2.73 -7.32
N TRP A 10 14.94 3.21 -8.44
CA TRP A 10 14.62 4.55 -8.92
C TRP A 10 13.15 4.71 -9.33
N VAL A 11 12.54 3.67 -9.92
CA VAL A 11 11.11 3.68 -10.24
C VAL A 11 10.26 3.78 -8.97
N LEU A 12 10.54 2.95 -7.96
CA LEU A 12 9.82 2.97 -6.70
C LEU A 12 10.03 4.28 -5.93
N LEU A 13 11.25 4.80 -5.94
CA LEU A 13 11.57 6.09 -5.32
C LEU A 13 10.78 7.20 -6.00
N ALA A 14 10.77 7.26 -7.33
CA ALA A 14 10.01 8.26 -8.06
C ALA A 14 8.50 8.18 -7.77
N VAL A 15 7.91 6.97 -7.82
CA VAL A 15 6.49 6.76 -7.49
C VAL A 15 6.17 7.21 -6.07
N THR A 16 7.03 6.88 -5.10
CA THR A 16 6.85 7.24 -3.70
C THR A 16 7.01 8.75 -3.47
N THR A 17 7.98 9.39 -4.14
CA THR A 17 8.14 10.85 -4.10
C THR A 17 6.91 11.55 -4.66
N VAL A 18 6.35 11.05 -5.77
CA VAL A 18 5.10 11.57 -6.35
C VAL A 18 3.95 11.42 -5.35
N GLU A 19 3.75 10.26 -4.74
CA GLU A 19 2.73 10.06 -3.69
C GLU A 19 2.89 11.10 -2.56
N VAL A 20 4.07 11.18 -1.94
CA VAL A 20 4.29 12.08 -0.79
C VAL A 20 4.10 13.54 -1.19
N SER A 21 4.59 13.96 -2.36
CA SER A 21 4.41 15.33 -2.85
C SER A 21 2.93 15.67 -3.10
N LEU A 22 2.15 14.75 -3.69
CA LEU A 22 0.70 14.89 -3.81
C LEU A 22 0.04 15.02 -2.43
N GLY A 23 0.47 14.23 -1.45
CA GLY A 23 -0.05 14.28 -0.08
C GLY A 23 0.22 15.60 0.66
N LEU A 24 1.29 16.31 0.31
CA LEU A 24 1.63 17.60 0.90
C LEU A 24 0.94 18.77 0.19
N VAL A 25 0.87 18.72 -1.14
CA VAL A 25 0.53 19.90 -1.98
C VAL A 25 -0.95 19.91 -2.42
N TRP A 26 -1.70 18.81 -2.26
CA TRP A 26 -3.09 18.70 -2.77
C TRP A 26 -4.04 19.82 -2.31
N LYS A 27 -3.86 20.32 -1.07
CA LYS A 27 -4.72 21.38 -0.51
C LYS A 27 -4.51 22.73 -1.19
N GLU A 28 -3.30 23.00 -1.66
CA GLU A 28 -2.96 24.25 -2.34
C GLU A 28 -3.35 24.23 -3.83
N MET A 29 -3.44 23.04 -4.44
CA MET A 29 -3.79 22.86 -5.85
C MET A 29 -5.30 22.87 -6.14
N GLY A 30 -6.17 22.96 -5.13
CA GLY A 30 -7.62 22.91 -5.30
C GLY A 30 -8.14 21.57 -5.87
N LEU A 31 -7.36 20.49 -5.72
CA LEU A 31 -7.73 19.17 -6.24
C LEU A 31 -8.89 18.57 -5.45
N ALA A 32 -9.84 17.96 -6.17
CA ALA A 32 -10.95 17.25 -5.56
C ALA A 32 -10.42 16.12 -4.65
N TRP A 33 -10.83 16.13 -3.38
CA TRP A 33 -10.39 15.16 -2.37
C TRP A 33 -10.58 13.69 -2.80
N ASN A 34 -11.63 13.42 -3.59
CA ASN A 34 -11.88 12.08 -4.12
C ASN A 34 -10.81 11.61 -5.12
N PHE A 35 -10.36 12.52 -5.98
CA PHE A 35 -9.33 12.23 -6.98
C PHE A 35 -7.98 11.92 -6.32
N VAL A 36 -7.63 12.69 -5.28
CA VAL A 36 -6.40 12.47 -4.49
C VAL A 36 -6.42 11.10 -3.83
N LYS A 37 -7.54 10.72 -3.20
CA LYS A 37 -7.71 9.41 -2.55
C LYS A 37 -7.54 8.24 -3.51
N ILE A 38 -8.20 8.28 -4.67
CA ILE A 38 -8.10 7.21 -5.68
C ILE A 38 -6.68 7.13 -6.23
N THR A 39 -6.05 8.27 -6.52
CA THR A 39 -4.68 8.32 -7.03
C THR A 39 -3.69 7.73 -6.03
N PHE A 40 -3.81 8.09 -4.75
CA PHE A 40 -3.01 7.50 -3.68
C PHE A 40 -3.18 5.98 -3.64
N LEU A 41 -4.42 5.50 -3.60
CA LEU A 41 -4.70 4.07 -3.52
C LEU A 41 -4.06 3.29 -4.69
N VAL A 42 -4.20 3.80 -5.91
CA VAL A 42 -3.62 3.18 -7.11
C VAL A 42 -2.09 3.18 -7.05
N LEU A 43 -1.46 4.31 -6.71
CA LEU A 43 0.00 4.40 -6.62
C LEU A 43 0.56 3.48 -5.54
N THR A 44 -0.12 3.35 -4.39
CA THR A 44 0.29 2.46 -3.31
C THR A 44 0.21 0.98 -3.74
N LEU A 45 -0.83 0.58 -4.48
CA LEU A 45 -0.95 -0.77 -5.03
C LEU A 45 0.12 -1.08 -6.08
N VAL A 46 0.41 -0.13 -6.97
CA VAL A 46 1.48 -0.25 -7.97
C VAL A 46 2.83 -0.48 -7.28
N LYS A 47 3.15 0.35 -6.28
CA LYS A 47 4.37 0.19 -5.46
C LYS A 47 4.44 -1.18 -4.80
N ALA A 48 3.35 -1.63 -4.16
CA ALA A 48 3.29 -2.92 -3.49
C ALA A 48 3.60 -4.08 -4.46
N TYR A 49 3.04 -4.04 -5.68
CA TYR A 49 3.34 -5.03 -6.71
C TYR A 49 4.83 -5.06 -7.08
N TYR A 50 5.45 -3.90 -7.33
CA TYR A 50 6.87 -3.82 -7.69
C TYR A 50 7.79 -4.31 -6.55
N ILE A 51 7.42 -4.08 -5.29
CA ILE A 51 8.15 -4.61 -4.12
C ILE A 51 8.09 -6.14 -4.10
N VAL A 52 6.88 -6.72 -4.16
CA VAL A 52 6.69 -8.17 -4.07
C VAL A 52 7.31 -8.90 -5.26
N ALA A 53 7.13 -8.38 -6.48
CA ALA A 53 7.66 -9.03 -7.67
C ALA A 53 9.20 -9.01 -7.72
N TYR A 54 9.84 -7.91 -7.35
CA TYR A 54 11.26 -7.69 -7.64
C TYR A 54 12.17 -7.63 -6.42
N TYR A 55 11.77 -7.04 -5.30
CA TYR A 55 12.60 -7.00 -4.08
C TYR A 55 12.56 -8.31 -3.32
N MET A 56 11.39 -8.96 -3.30
CA MET A 56 11.27 -10.31 -2.75
C MET A 56 11.73 -11.39 -3.75
N HIS A 57 12.21 -11.00 -4.94
CA HIS A 57 12.71 -11.88 -6.01
C HIS A 57 11.70 -12.93 -6.51
N LEU A 58 10.42 -12.79 -6.16
CA LEU A 58 9.39 -13.80 -6.41
C LEU A 58 9.00 -13.96 -7.89
N LYS A 59 9.39 -13.04 -8.77
CA LYS A 59 9.01 -13.05 -10.19
C LYS A 59 9.41 -14.31 -10.96
N HIS A 60 10.50 -14.99 -10.57
CA HIS A 60 10.98 -16.19 -11.26
C HIS A 60 11.17 -17.40 -10.32
N GLU A 61 10.63 -17.32 -9.11
CA GLU A 61 10.79 -18.35 -8.08
C GLU A 61 9.65 -19.37 -8.08
N TYR A 62 9.88 -20.50 -7.41
CA TYR A 62 8.90 -21.58 -7.29
C TYR A 62 7.59 -21.09 -6.65
N LYS A 63 6.46 -21.54 -7.20
CA LYS A 63 5.11 -21.13 -6.74
C LYS A 63 4.90 -21.30 -5.22
N ASN A 64 5.50 -22.33 -4.60
CA ASN A 64 5.41 -22.53 -3.16
C ASN A 64 6.07 -21.40 -2.35
N PHE A 65 7.18 -20.83 -2.81
CA PHE A 65 7.83 -19.70 -2.16
C PHE A 65 7.00 -18.42 -2.28
N ILE A 66 6.29 -18.24 -3.41
CA ILE A 66 5.37 -17.12 -3.60
C ILE A 66 4.23 -17.20 -2.58
N TYR A 67 3.58 -18.36 -2.43
CA TYR A 67 2.50 -18.52 -1.46
C TYR A 67 2.98 -18.38 -0.02
N MET A 68 4.17 -18.86 0.33
CA MET A 68 4.72 -18.74 1.68
C MET A 68 4.90 -17.28 2.11
N VAL A 69 5.24 -16.39 1.18
CA VAL A 69 5.43 -14.96 1.46
C VAL A 69 4.13 -14.16 1.28
N ALA A 70 3.32 -14.46 0.26
CA ALA A 70 2.09 -13.73 -0.02
C ALA A 70 0.98 -14.02 1.01
N LEU A 71 0.86 -15.26 1.48
CA LEU A 71 -0.18 -15.68 2.42
C LEU A 71 -0.13 -14.91 3.77
N PRO A 72 1.00 -14.81 4.49
CA PRO A 72 1.04 -14.05 5.74
C PRO A 72 0.73 -12.56 5.54
N TYR A 73 1.15 -11.97 4.41
CA TYR A 73 0.82 -10.58 4.08
C TYR A 73 -0.69 -10.38 3.89
N ILE A 74 -1.35 -11.25 3.14
CA ILE A 74 -2.79 -11.14 2.88
C ILE A 74 -3.59 -11.38 4.17
N VAL A 75 -3.23 -12.42 4.92
CA VAL A 75 -3.91 -12.75 6.19
C VAL A 75 -3.78 -11.59 7.18
N LEU A 76 -2.60 -11.01 7.31
CA LEU A 76 -2.35 -9.89 8.22
C LEU A 76 -3.14 -8.64 7.82
N ILE A 77 -3.20 -8.30 6.52
CA ILE A 77 -3.98 -7.15 6.03
C ILE A 77 -5.47 -7.35 6.34
N VAL A 78 -6.03 -8.51 6.01
CA VAL A 78 -7.46 -8.80 6.25
C VAL A 78 -7.76 -8.79 7.75
N TYR A 79 -6.89 -9.40 8.56
CA TYR A 79 -7.03 -9.41 10.02
C TYR A 79 -7.03 -8.00 10.61
N LEU A 80 -6.10 -7.13 10.18
CA LEU A 80 -6.04 -5.73 10.64
C LEU A 80 -7.28 -4.93 10.23
N ILE A 81 -7.80 -5.12 9.01
CA ILE A 81 -9.02 -4.45 8.56
C ILE A 81 -10.20 -4.85 9.45
N VAL A 82 -10.36 -6.15 9.71
CA VAL A 82 -11.45 -6.65 10.58
C VAL A 82 -11.31 -6.08 11.99
N MET A 83 -10.12 -6.12 12.57
CA MET A 83 -9.86 -5.59 13.91
C MET A 83 -10.21 -4.09 14.00
N LEU A 84 -9.75 -3.28 13.04
CA LEU A 84 -10.03 -1.84 13.01
C LEU A 84 -11.52 -1.53 12.85
N LEU A 85 -12.25 -2.31 12.06
CA LEU A 85 -13.70 -2.14 11.91
C LEU A 85 -14.45 -2.49 13.19
N VAL A 86 -14.07 -3.58 13.86
CA VAL A 86 -14.69 -3.99 15.13
C VAL A 86 -14.44 -2.95 16.23
N GLU A 87 -13.19 -2.54 16.41
CA GLU A 87 -12.82 -1.48 17.38
C GLU A 87 -13.50 -0.15 17.05
N GLY A 88 -13.56 0.23 15.77
CA GLY A 88 -14.21 1.47 15.34
C GLY A 88 -15.72 1.50 15.60
N VAL A 89 -16.40 0.36 15.46
CA VAL A 89 -17.83 0.21 15.80
C VAL A 89 -18.03 0.27 17.32
N TYR A 90 -17.22 -0.46 18.08
CA TYR A 90 -17.30 -0.46 19.54
C TYR A 90 -17.11 0.93 20.15
N ILE A 91 -16.12 1.70 19.66
CA ILE A 91 -15.90 3.08 20.10
C ILE A 91 -17.11 3.98 19.78
N ASN A 92 -17.71 3.83 18.60
CA ASN A 92 -18.91 4.61 18.23
C ASN A 92 -20.08 4.34 19.17
N GLU A 93 -20.32 3.08 19.52
CA GLU A 93 -21.41 2.71 20.43
C GLU A 93 -21.18 3.26 21.84
N VAL A 94 -19.94 3.27 22.33
CA VAL A 94 -19.59 3.81 23.66
C VAL A 94 -19.74 5.34 23.72
N ASP A 95 -19.39 6.06 22.65
CA ASP A 95 -19.56 7.54 22.61
C ASP A 95 -21.03 7.95 22.49
N VAL A 96 -21.91 7.14 21.88
CA VAL A 96 -23.36 7.41 21.81
C VAL A 96 -24.08 7.19 23.14
N LEU A 97 -23.49 6.40 24.05
CA LEU A 97 -24.05 6.09 25.38
C LEU A 97 -23.58 7.05 26.49
N LYS A 98 -22.72 8.03 26.17
CA LYS A 98 -22.28 9.11 27.06
C LYS A 98 -23.04 10.41 26.75
#